data_AF-A0A0K8T5N3-F1
#
_entry.id   AF-A0A0K8T5N3-F1
#
_cell.length_a   1.000
_cell.length_b   1.000
_cell.length_c   1.000
_cell.angle_alpha   90.00
_cell.angle_beta   90.00
_cell.angle_gamma   90.00
#
_symmetry.space_group_name_H-M   'P 1'
#
loop_
_entity.id
_entity.type
_entity.pdbx_description
1 polymer ?
#
loop_
_entity_poly.entity_id
_entity_poly.type
_entity_poly.pdbx_seq_one_letter_code
_entity_poly.pdbx_strand_id
1 'polypeptide(L)'
;MQSDLPERVLGGPFTYFNLLKTICSEISQTQEGISDHHISVLYQLFGKALPKALDLIDKEEIEYITVESRRSYFIIRRPKATYYVYSTVLFCNCPYFQFNVLKKKKNLMCKHIIACHVALATKKCRFHSSPEYMSPDVLKNGETV
;
A
#
# COMPACT_ATOMS: atom_id res chain seq x y z
N MET A 1 -22.69 5.91 -21.15
CA MET A 1 -21.64 6.92 -20.86
C MET A 1 -20.67 6.35 -19.83
N GLN A 2 -19.78 5.47 -20.28
CA GLN A 2 -18.53 5.17 -19.59
C GLN A 2 -17.47 5.76 -20.52
N SER A 3 -16.90 6.89 -20.10
CA SER A 3 -15.72 7.43 -20.74
C SER A 3 -14.56 6.51 -20.37
N ASP A 4 -14.39 5.45 -21.17
CA ASP A 4 -13.16 4.66 -21.17
C ASP A 4 -12.04 5.60 -21.64
N LEU A 5 -11.36 6.21 -20.67
CA LEU A 5 -10.07 6.87 -20.93
C LEU A 5 -9.16 5.81 -21.57
N PRO A 6 -8.46 6.13 -22.66
CA PRO A 6 -7.66 5.14 -23.38
C PRO A 6 -6.62 4.54 -22.44
N GLU A 7 -6.70 3.23 -22.23
CA GLU A 7 -5.86 2.39 -21.36
C GLU A 7 -4.36 2.35 -21.76
N ARG A 8 -3.86 3.34 -22.52
CA ARG A 8 -2.57 3.28 -23.22
C ARG A 8 -1.74 4.58 -23.27
N VAL A 9 -1.98 5.57 -22.40
CA VAL A 9 -1.16 6.81 -22.39
C VAL A 9 -0.20 6.89 -21.20
N LEU A 10 -0.38 6.10 -20.16
CA LEU A 10 0.46 6.14 -18.96
C LEU A 10 1.24 4.83 -18.86
N GLY A 11 2.57 4.92 -18.76
CA GLY A 11 3.52 3.81 -18.92
C GLY A 11 3.34 2.60 -18.00
N GLY A 12 4.23 1.62 -18.07
CA GLY A 12 4.13 0.36 -17.32
C GLY A 12 4.12 0.50 -15.79
N PRO A 13 4.10 -0.62 -15.02
CA PRO A 13 4.01 -0.62 -13.56
C PRO A 13 5.01 0.30 -12.84
N PHE A 14 6.19 0.47 -13.43
CA PHE A 14 7.25 1.35 -12.92
C PHE A 14 6.87 2.83 -12.98
N THR A 15 6.18 3.27 -14.04
CA THR A 15 5.73 4.66 -14.19
C THR A 15 4.71 5.02 -13.12
N TYR A 16 3.71 4.16 -12.90
CA TYR A 16 2.70 4.37 -11.87
C TYR A 16 3.28 4.37 -10.46
N PHE A 17 4.29 3.52 -10.21
CA PHE A 17 5.00 3.55 -8.94
C PHE A 17 5.74 4.86 -8.70
N ASN A 18 6.40 5.40 -9.73
CA ASN A 18 7.09 6.68 -9.60
C ASN A 18 6.10 7.82 -9.37
N LEU A 19 4.95 7.82 -10.06
CA LEU A 19 3.88 8.79 -9.80
C LEU A 19 3.36 8.71 -8.36
N LEU A 20 3.12 7.49 -7.85
CA LEU A 20 2.72 7.30 -6.45
C LEU A 20 3.77 7.88 -5.48
N LYS A 21 5.06 7.59 -5.71
CA LYS A 21 6.14 8.15 -4.89
C LYS A 21 6.20 9.66 -4.96
N THR A 22 6.03 10.27 -6.13
CA THR A 22 6.02 11.72 -6.30
C THR A 22 4.90 12.35 -5.48
N ILE A 23 3.66 11.85 -5.64
CA ILE A 23 2.50 12.35 -4.88
C ILE A 23 2.71 12.14 -3.38
N CYS A 24 3.22 10.99 -2.95
CA CYS A 24 3.55 10.73 -1.56
C CYS A 24 4.63 11.69 -1.02
N SER A 25 5.62 12.04 -1.83
CA SER A 25 6.63 13.03 -1.47
C SER A 25 6.00 14.41 -1.27
N GLU A 26 5.14 14.84 -2.19
CA GLU A 26 4.40 16.10 -2.09
C GLU A 26 3.54 16.14 -0.81
N ILE A 27 2.74 15.10 -0.57
CA ILE A 27 1.93 14.95 0.66
C ILE A 27 2.81 15.11 1.91
N SER A 28 3.98 14.44 1.95
CA SER A 28 4.86 14.45 3.13
C SER A 28 5.48 15.82 3.44
N GLN A 29 5.53 16.72 2.45
CA GLN A 29 6.04 18.08 2.59
C GLN A 29 4.95 19.06 3.04
N THR A 30 3.68 18.72 2.85
CA THR A 30 2.56 19.54 3.33
C THR A 30 2.27 19.29 4.81
N GLN A 31 1.85 20.33 5.54
CA GLN A 31 1.38 20.19 6.92
C GLN A 31 -0.11 19.84 7.01
N GLU A 32 -0.86 20.07 5.93
CA GLU A 32 -2.32 19.90 5.87
C GLU A 32 -2.76 18.46 5.59
N GLY A 33 -1.82 17.56 5.26
CA GLY A 33 -2.10 16.16 4.94
C GLY A 33 -2.53 15.97 3.49
N ILE A 34 -3.50 15.09 3.25
CA ILE A 34 -3.93 14.76 1.89
C ILE A 34 -4.98 15.78 1.40
N SER A 35 -4.66 16.52 0.33
CA SER A 35 -5.58 17.48 -0.28
C SER A 35 -6.53 16.81 -1.27
N ASP A 36 -7.62 17.49 -1.62
CA ASP A 36 -8.56 17.04 -2.66
C ASP A 36 -7.87 16.85 -4.03
N HIS A 37 -6.85 17.67 -4.31
CA HIS A 37 -6.02 17.52 -5.51
C HIS A 37 -5.27 16.19 -5.48
N HIS A 38 -4.60 15.85 -4.37
CA HIS A 38 -3.92 14.57 -4.19
C HIS A 38 -4.89 13.39 -4.36
N ILE A 39 -6.09 13.47 -3.76
CA ILE A 39 -7.12 12.43 -3.87
C ILE A 39 -7.57 12.27 -5.33
N SER A 40 -7.83 13.37 -6.03
CA SER A 40 -8.24 13.35 -7.44
C SER A 40 -7.20 12.68 -8.34
N VAL A 41 -5.92 13.05 -8.20
CA VAL A 41 -4.83 12.45 -8.98
C VAL A 41 -4.67 10.97 -8.64
N LEU A 42 -4.66 10.61 -7.36
CA LEU A 42 -4.60 9.20 -6.94
C LEU A 42 -5.79 8.40 -7.48
N TYR A 43 -6.99 8.99 -7.57
CA TYR A 43 -8.18 8.33 -8.07
C TYR A 43 -8.08 8.08 -9.58
N GLN A 44 -7.54 9.04 -10.34
CA GLN A 44 -7.27 8.84 -11.76
C GLN A 44 -6.28 7.70 -12.01
N LEU A 45 -5.27 7.53 -11.13
CA LEU A 45 -4.26 6.48 -11.27
C LEU A 45 -4.76 5.09 -10.85
N PHE A 46 -5.53 5.00 -9.76
CA PHE A 46 -5.84 3.72 -9.12
C PHE A 46 -7.34 3.38 -9.11
N GLY A 47 -8.18 4.30 -9.54
CA GLY A 47 -9.63 4.15 -9.64
C GLY A 47 -10.25 3.57 -8.37
N LYS A 48 -11.01 2.49 -8.55
CA LYS A 48 -11.78 1.82 -7.49
C LYS A 48 -10.92 1.21 -6.37
N ALA A 49 -9.61 1.09 -6.55
CA ALA A 49 -8.71 0.64 -5.49
C ALA A 49 -8.46 1.74 -4.44
N LEU A 50 -8.52 3.03 -4.82
CA LEU A 50 -8.20 4.14 -3.93
C LEU A 50 -9.14 4.26 -2.72
N PRO A 51 -10.49 4.28 -2.86
CA PRO A 51 -11.36 4.43 -1.70
C PRO A 51 -11.14 3.32 -0.66
N LYS A 52 -10.86 2.09 -1.13
CA LYS A 52 -10.54 0.96 -0.26
C LYS A 52 -9.16 1.06 0.37
N ALA A 53 -8.25 1.81 -0.24
CA ALA A 53 -6.94 2.10 0.33
C ALA A 53 -7.07 3.16 1.42
N LEU A 54 -7.81 4.25 1.18
CA LEU A 54 -8.06 5.30 2.18
C LEU A 54 -8.78 4.75 3.41
N ASP A 55 -9.78 3.90 3.22
CA ASP A 55 -10.47 3.18 4.31
C ASP A 55 -9.51 2.33 5.19
N LEU A 56 -8.40 1.82 4.63
CA LEU A 56 -7.37 1.13 5.43
C LEU A 56 -6.57 2.08 6.31
N ILE A 57 -6.34 3.29 5.80
CA ILE A 57 -5.57 4.33 6.50
C ILE A 57 -6.41 4.88 7.64
N ASP A 58 -7.70 5.15 7.40
CA ASP A 58 -8.61 5.72 8.40
C ASP A 58 -8.91 4.73 9.54
N LYS A 59 -8.83 3.43 9.29
CA LYS A 59 -8.90 2.39 10.34
C LYS A 59 -7.61 2.23 11.14
N GLU A 60 -6.54 2.94 10.75
CA GLU A 60 -5.21 2.87 11.35
C GLU A 60 -4.64 1.45 11.41
N GLU A 61 -5.00 0.56 10.49
CA GLU A 61 -4.60 -0.87 10.55
C GLU A 61 -3.20 -1.15 9.98
N ILE A 62 -2.42 -0.09 9.72
CA ILE A 62 -1.15 -0.16 9.00
C ILE A 62 0.01 -0.01 9.98
N GLU A 63 0.84 -1.04 10.06
CA GLU A 63 2.05 -1.06 10.87
C GLU A 63 3.27 -1.05 9.97
N TYR A 64 4.21 -0.15 10.23
CA TYR A 64 5.50 -0.07 9.56
C TYR A 64 6.58 -0.66 10.45
N ILE A 65 7.16 -1.78 10.01
CA ILE A 65 8.17 -2.52 10.74
C ILE A 65 9.55 -2.21 10.16
N THR A 66 10.48 -1.80 11.01
CA THR A 66 11.91 -1.72 10.69
C THR A 66 12.63 -2.87 11.37
N VAL A 67 13.43 -3.60 10.61
CA VAL A 67 14.29 -4.68 11.11
C VAL A 67 15.72 -4.13 11.24
N GLU A 68 16.46 -4.56 12.25
CA GLU A 68 17.86 -4.13 12.49
C GLU A 68 18.78 -4.26 11.26
N SER A 69 18.48 -5.20 10.35
CA SER A 69 19.11 -5.34 9.04
C SER A 69 18.82 -4.20 8.03
N ARG A 70 18.20 -3.10 8.48
CA ARG A 70 17.71 -1.95 7.68
C ARG A 70 16.65 -2.33 6.65
N ARG A 71 16.05 -3.51 6.76
CA ARG A 71 14.90 -3.91 5.95
C ARG A 71 13.63 -3.34 6.59
N SER A 72 12.68 -2.93 5.76
CA SER A 72 11.38 -2.50 6.23
C SER A 72 10.25 -3.09 5.39
N TYR A 73 9.12 -3.28 6.04
CA TYR A 73 7.89 -3.78 5.43
C TYR A 73 6.70 -3.33 6.26
N PHE A 74 5.51 -3.45 5.68
CA PHE A 74 4.28 -3.16 6.39
C PHE A 74 3.53 -4.43 6.71
N ILE A 75 2.81 -4.39 7.83
CA ILE A 75 1.86 -5.42 8.25
C ILE A 75 0.47 -4.78 8.33
N ILE A 76 -0.51 -5.44 7.73
CA ILE A 76 -1.93 -5.13 7.90
C ILE A 76 -2.59 -6.38 8.47
N ARG A 77 -2.97 -6.34 9.75
CA ARG A 77 -3.61 -7.45 10.44
C ARG A 77 -5.13 -7.39 10.26
N ARG A 78 -5.73 -8.51 9.85
CA ARG A 78 -7.18 -8.72 9.80
C ARG A 78 -7.53 -9.95 10.63
N PRO A 79 -8.78 -10.05 11.11
CA PRO A 79 -9.21 -11.20 11.92
C PRO A 79 -8.95 -12.57 11.28
N LYS A 80 -8.89 -12.66 9.95
CA LYS A 80 -8.70 -13.92 9.21
C LYS A 80 -7.45 -13.96 8.33
N ALA A 81 -6.65 -12.90 8.30
CA ALA A 81 -5.49 -12.81 7.40
C ALA A 81 -4.50 -11.72 7.84
N THR A 82 -3.21 -11.98 7.65
CA THR A 82 -2.17 -10.96 7.79
C THR A 82 -1.56 -10.66 6.43
N TYR A 83 -1.59 -9.39 6.04
CA TYR A 83 -1.00 -8.93 4.79
C TYR A 83 0.35 -8.29 5.04
N TYR A 84 1.35 -8.77 4.29
CA TYR A 84 2.70 -8.25 4.27
C TYR A 84 2.90 -7.47 2.99
N VAL A 85 3.38 -6.23 3.13
CA VAL A 85 3.67 -5.34 2.00
C VAL A 85 5.13 -4.93 2.03
N TYR A 86 5.83 -5.22 0.95
CA TYR A 86 7.21 -4.83 0.73
C TYR A 86 7.24 -3.71 -0.30
N SER A 87 7.15 -2.47 0.20
CA SER A 87 6.98 -1.27 -0.62
C SER A 87 8.13 -1.02 -1.59
N THR A 88 9.36 -1.41 -1.24
CA THR A 88 10.54 -1.23 -2.10
C THR A 88 10.48 -2.05 -3.39
N VAL A 89 9.80 -3.19 -3.36
CA VAL A 89 9.69 -4.13 -4.49
C VAL A 89 8.24 -4.30 -4.97
N LEU A 90 7.33 -3.47 -4.47
CA LEU A 90 5.90 -3.47 -4.82
C LEU A 90 5.21 -4.81 -4.66
N PHE A 91 5.61 -5.59 -3.65
CA PHE A 91 5.03 -6.90 -3.41
C PHE A 91 4.02 -6.86 -2.28
N CYS A 92 2.91 -7.56 -2.48
CA CYS A 92 1.94 -7.83 -1.41
C CYS A 92 1.47 -9.29 -1.51
N ASN A 93 1.41 -9.98 -0.37
CA ASN A 93 0.94 -11.37 -0.31
C ASN A 93 -0.59 -11.53 -0.46
N CYS A 94 -1.36 -10.45 -0.66
CA CYS A 94 -2.82 -10.56 -0.72
C CYS A 94 -3.30 -11.31 -1.99
N PRO A 95 -4.42 -12.05 -1.92
CA PRO A 95 -4.93 -12.81 -3.06
C PRO A 95 -5.21 -11.95 -4.30
N TYR A 96 -5.65 -10.70 -4.11
CA TYR A 96 -5.89 -9.76 -5.21
C TYR A 96 -4.59 -9.46 -5.98
N PHE A 97 -3.48 -9.26 -5.28
CA PHE A 97 -2.19 -8.98 -5.91
C PHE A 97 -1.71 -10.21 -6.70
N GLN A 98 -1.73 -11.39 -6.08
CA GLN A 98 -1.33 -12.64 -6.72
C GLN A 98 -2.12 -12.91 -8.00
N PHE A 99 -3.44 -12.71 -7.97
CA PHE A 99 -4.28 -12.98 -9.13
C PHE A 99 -4.25 -11.86 -10.17
N ASN A 100 -4.51 -10.61 -9.76
CA ASN A 100 -4.74 -9.51 -10.70
C ASN A 100 -3.47 -8.82 -11.17
N VAL A 101 -2.41 -8.82 -10.36
CA VAL A 101 -1.13 -8.17 -10.70
C VAL A 101 -0.18 -9.21 -11.30
N LEU A 102 0.14 -10.29 -10.56
CA LEU A 102 1.12 -11.28 -11.03
C LEU A 102 0.58 -12.17 -12.16
N LYS A 103 -0.58 -12.79 -11.96
CA LYS A 103 -1.10 -13.79 -12.91
C LYS A 103 -1.79 -13.15 -14.13
N LYS A 104 -2.66 -12.17 -13.91
CA LYS A 104 -3.49 -11.58 -14.97
C LYS A 104 -2.91 -10.31 -15.59
N LYS A 105 -1.93 -9.65 -14.94
CA LYS A 105 -1.34 -8.38 -15.38
C LYS A 105 -2.40 -7.30 -15.72
N LYS A 106 -3.55 -7.35 -15.04
CA LYS A 106 -4.71 -6.47 -15.28
C LYS A 106 -4.67 -5.21 -14.43
N ASN A 107 -4.02 -5.27 -13.28
CA ASN A 107 -3.88 -4.14 -12.37
C ASN A 107 -2.41 -4.00 -12.01
N LEU A 108 -1.99 -2.78 -11.71
CA LEU A 108 -0.59 -2.47 -11.41
C LEU A 108 -0.27 -2.68 -9.94
N MET A 109 -1.23 -2.43 -9.05
CA MET A 109 -1.07 -2.53 -7.60
C MET A 109 -2.36 -3.01 -6.93
N CYS A 110 -2.22 -3.53 -5.71
CA CYS A 110 -3.37 -3.76 -4.83
C CYS A 110 -3.59 -2.55 -3.91
N LYS A 111 -4.79 -2.46 -3.34
CA LYS A 111 -5.13 -1.42 -2.35
C LYS A 111 -4.16 -1.34 -1.17
N HIS A 112 -3.55 -2.46 -0.75
CA HIS A 112 -2.64 -2.48 0.38
C HIS A 112 -1.34 -1.72 0.09
N ILE A 113 -0.79 -1.88 -1.12
CA ILE A 113 0.41 -1.14 -1.51
C ILE A 113 0.13 0.37 -1.53
N ILE A 114 -0.99 0.76 -2.16
CA ILE A 114 -1.43 2.17 -2.20
C ILE A 114 -1.58 2.71 -0.77
N ALA A 115 -2.29 1.98 0.09
CA ALA A 115 -2.54 2.40 1.47
C ALA A 115 -1.23 2.57 2.27
N CYS A 116 -0.30 1.62 2.17
CA CYS A 116 0.98 1.70 2.89
C CYS A 116 1.83 2.92 2.47
N HIS A 117 1.88 3.22 1.17
CA HIS A 117 2.61 4.39 0.67
C HIS A 117 1.99 5.71 1.14
N VAL A 118 0.66 5.83 1.00
CA VAL A 118 -0.06 7.05 1.40
C VAL A 118 0.00 7.21 2.92
N ALA A 119 -0.21 6.15 3.70
CA ALA A 119 -0.14 6.20 5.16
C ALA A 119 1.23 6.62 5.66
N LEU A 120 2.31 6.15 5.02
CA LEU A 120 3.67 6.59 5.35
C LEU A 120 3.85 8.08 5.06
N ALA A 121 3.36 8.56 3.92
CA ALA A 121 3.42 9.98 3.55
C ALA A 121 2.62 10.88 4.50
N THR A 122 1.44 10.43 4.94
CA THR A 122 0.57 11.15 5.88
C THR A 122 0.90 10.89 7.35
N LYS A 123 1.97 10.14 7.66
CA LYS A 123 2.35 9.74 9.03
C LYS A 123 1.22 9.02 9.80
N LYS A 124 0.36 8.28 9.09
CA LYS A 124 -0.77 7.49 9.65
C LYS A 124 -0.41 6.00 9.77
N CYS A 125 0.85 5.70 10.10
CA CYS A 125 1.34 4.34 10.34
C CYS A 125 1.75 4.19 11.81
N ARG A 126 1.50 3.01 12.40
CA ARG A 126 2.16 2.64 13.66
C ARG A 126 3.57 2.15 13.39
N PHE A 127 4.57 2.78 13.97
CA PHE A 127 5.98 2.43 13.77
C PHE A 127 6.43 1.42 14.83
N HIS A 128 7.04 0.33 14.38
CA HIS A 128 7.65 -0.67 15.27
C HIS A 128 9.05 -1.02 14.79
N SER A 129 9.96 -1.26 15.74
CA SER A 129 11.28 -1.85 15.49
C SER A 129 11.27 -3.30 15.96
N SER A 130 11.90 -4.20 15.21
CA SER A 130 12.04 -5.60 15.59
C SER A 130 13.45 -6.10 15.30
N PRO A 131 14.05 -6.91 16.19
CA PRO A 131 15.37 -7.50 15.94
C PRO A 131 15.34 -8.50 14.78
N GLU A 132 14.20 -9.13 14.54
CA GLU A 132 14.03 -10.18 13.54
C GLU A 132 12.84 -9.95 12.61
N TYR A 133 12.81 -10.70 11.50
CA TYR A 133 11.71 -10.62 10.57
C TYR A 133 10.48 -11.35 11.15
N MET A 134 9.36 -10.64 11.32
CA MET A 134 8.11 -11.26 11.77
C MET A 134 7.53 -12.09 10.61
N SER A 135 7.84 -13.38 10.59
CA SER A 135 7.44 -14.23 9.49
C SER A 135 5.91 -14.34 9.38
N PRO A 136 5.37 -14.48 8.14
CA PRO A 136 3.96 -14.77 7.91
C PRO A 136 3.43 -16.01 8.62
N ASP A 137 4.31 -16.95 8.98
CA ASP A 137 3.95 -18.24 9.57
C ASP A 137 3.98 -18.24 11.11
N VAL A 138 4.61 -17.25 11.75
CA VAL A 138 4.68 -17.15 13.24
C VAL A 138 3.37 -16.61 13.85
N LEU A 139 2.48 -15.98 13.07
CA LEU A 139 1.21 -15.46 13.58
C LEU A 139 0.01 -16.41 13.43
N LYS A 140 0.25 -17.67 13.00
CA LYS A 140 -0.81 -18.69 12.90
C LYS A 140 -1.10 -19.42 14.20
N ASN A 141 -0.25 -19.30 15.21
CA ASN A 141 -0.46 -19.95 16.49
C ASN A 141 -0.79 -18.91 17.55
N GLY A 142 -2.05 -18.94 18.01
CA GLY A 142 -2.44 -18.28 19.24
C GLY A 142 -1.71 -18.92 20.41
N GLU A 143 -0.53 -18.40 20.74
CA GLU A 143 0.11 -18.67 22.01
C GLU A 143 -0.49 -17.70 23.03
N THR A 144 -1.53 -18.20 23.70
CA THR A 144 -1.84 -17.82 25.07
C THR A 144 -0.60 -18.11 25.94
N VAL A 145 -0.05 -17.08 26.57
CA VAL A 145 0.54 -17.24 27.90
C VAL A 145 -0.53 -16.96 28.94
#